data_AF-A0A6B8RMN1-F1
#
_entry.id   AF-A0A6B8RMN1-F1
#
_cell.length_a   1.000
_cell.length_b   1.000
_cell.length_c   1.000
_cell.angle_alpha   90.00
_cell.angle_beta   90.00
_cell.angle_gamma   90.00
#
_symmetry.space_group_name_H-M   'P 1'
#
loop_
_entity.id
_entity.type
_entity.pdbx_description
1 polymer ?
#
loop_
_entity_poly.entity_id
_entity_poly.type
_entity_poly.pdbx_seq_one_letter_code
_entity_poly.pdbx_strand_id
1 'polypeptide(L)' 'MRFKENDNMSKPVVNYAKDLVWFDTMPGEQMTVRLHSNQVGGAISIVEARVPSLMGPPKHIHNEREETF' A
#
# COMPACT_ATOMS: atom_id res chain seq x y z
N MET A 1 32.45 15.40 10.62
CA MET A 1 31.47 14.73 11.50
C MET A 1 30.86 13.59 10.66
N ARG A 2 31.24 12.33 10.91
CA ARG A 2 30.65 11.16 10.21
C ARG A 2 29.45 10.70 11.05
N PHE A 3 28.26 10.71 10.48
CA PHE A 3 27.10 10.07 11.09
C PHE A 3 27.40 8.56 11.14
N LYS A 4 27.33 7.96 12.33
CA LYS A 4 27.38 6.51 12.48
C LYS A 4 26.08 5.94 11.91
N GLU A 5 26.17 4.98 11.00
CA GLU A 5 25.01 4.18 10.60
C GLU A 5 24.48 3.45 11.85
N ASN A 6 23.19 3.60 12.12
CA ASN A 6 22.53 2.80 13.14
C ASN A 6 22.30 1.41 12.55
N ASP A 7 23.05 0.41 13.04
CA ASP A 7 22.97 -1.02 12.68
C ASP A 7 21.58 -1.67 12.96
N ASN A 8 20.60 -0.90 13.42
CA ASN A 8 19.23 -1.33 13.72
C ASN A 8 18.20 -1.00 12.63
N MET A 9 18.61 -0.50 11.47
CA MET A 9 17.71 -0.44 10.32
C MET A 9 17.51 -1.86 9.80
N SER A 10 16.31 -2.44 10.01
CA SER A 10 15.92 -3.71 9.40
C SER A 10 16.30 -3.70 7.92
N LYS A 11 17.02 -4.73 7.45
CA LYS A 11 17.45 -4.82 6.04
C LYS A 11 16.24 -4.55 5.13
N PRO A 12 16.40 -3.73 4.07
CA PRO A 12 15.30 -3.47 3.15
C PRO A 12 14.81 -4.80 2.57
N VAL A 13 13.53 -5.10 2.81
CA VAL A 13 12.88 -6.28 2.26
C VAL A 13 12.32 -5.90 0.90
N VAL A 14 13.04 -6.28 -0.15
CA VAL A 14 12.58 -6.13 -1.54
C VAL A 14 12.01 -7.46 -1.99
N ASN A 15 10.68 -7.60 -1.94
CA ASN A 15 9.99 -8.78 -2.44
C ASN A 15 9.33 -8.47 -3.78
N TYR A 16 9.63 -9.28 -4.79
CA TYR A 16 8.79 -9.35 -5.98
C TYR A 16 7.58 -10.21 -5.64
N ALA A 17 6.45 -9.57 -5.38
CA ALA A 17 5.20 -10.27 -5.11
C ALA A 17 4.72 -10.95 -6.41
N LYS A 18 5.09 -12.21 -6.60
CA LYS A 18 4.59 -13.06 -7.70
C LYS A 18 3.18 -13.60 -7.40
N ASP A 19 2.87 -13.76 -6.11
CA ASP A 19 1.61 -14.34 -5.63
C ASP A 19 0.77 -13.29 -4.90
N LEU A 20 0.43 -12.20 -5.59
CA LEU A 20 -0.49 -11.19 -5.04
C LEU A 20 -1.89 -11.79 -4.88
N VAL A 21 -2.44 -11.67 -3.68
CA VAL A 21 -3.86 -11.96 -3.45
C VAL A 21 -4.66 -10.76 -3.94
N TRP A 22 -5.41 -10.97 -5.02
CA TRP A 22 -6.39 -10.02 -5.51
C TRP A 22 -7.74 -10.32 -4.88
N PHE A 23 -8.42 -9.30 -4.40
CA PHE A 23 -9.76 -9.40 -3.84
C PHE A 23 -10.67 -8.35 -4.47
N ASP A 24 -11.93 -8.73 -4.66
CA ASP A 24 -12.93 -7.84 -5.22
C ASP A 24 -13.36 -6.82 -4.16
N THR A 25 -13.38 -5.54 -4.52
CA THR A 25 -13.77 -4.43 -3.62
C THR A 25 -15.14 -3.86 -3.95
N MET A 26 -15.46 -3.81 -5.25
CA MET A 26 -16.75 -3.43 -5.82
C MET A 26 -16.98 -4.24 -7.11
N PRO A 27 -18.20 -4.29 -7.65
CA PRO A 27 -18.44 -5.00 -8.92
C PRO A 27 -17.49 -4.53 -10.03
N GLY A 28 -16.61 -5.42 -10.50
CA GLY A 28 -15.63 -5.14 -11.55
C GLY A 28 -14.31 -4.52 -11.08
N GLU A 29 -14.16 -4.22 -9.80
CA GLU A 29 -12.93 -3.66 -9.21
C GLU A 29 -12.20 -4.68 -8.37
N GLN A 30 -10.87 -4.72 -8.52
CA GLN A 30 -9.99 -5.58 -7.73
C GLN A 30 -8.87 -4.77 -7.10
N MET A 31 -8.49 -5.14 -5.89
CA MET A 31 -7.32 -4.56 -5.21
C MET A 31 -6.38 -5.63 -4.71
N THR A 32 -5.12 -5.25 -4.53
CA THR A 32 -4.13 -6.04 -3.80
C THR A 32 -3.25 -5.15 -2.94
N VAL A 33 -2.83 -5.66 -1.78
CA VAL A 33 -1.94 -4.93 -0.87
C VAL A 33 -0.49 -5.22 -1.26
N ARG A 34 0.21 -4.19 -1.75
CA ARG A 34 1.64 -4.25 -2.11
C ARG A 34 2.54 -4.05 -0.89
N LEU A 35 2.09 -3.22 0.05
CA LEU A 35 2.73 -2.98 1.34
C LEU A 35 1.64 -2.73 2.38
N HIS A 36 1.62 -3.53 3.44
CA HIS A 36 0.73 -3.30 4.57
C HIS A 36 1.46 -2.50 5.66
N SER A 37 0.77 -1.53 6.28
CA SER A 37 1.39 -0.62 7.26
C SER A 37 2.06 -1.30 8.45
N ASN A 38 1.59 -2.48 8.88
CA ASN A 38 2.25 -3.26 9.94
C ASN A 38 3.70 -3.69 9.57
N GLN A 39 4.05 -3.72 8.28
CA GLN A 39 5.40 -4.03 7.80
C GLN A 39 6.37 -2.85 7.93
N VAL A 40 5.84 -1.63 8.11
CA VAL A 40 6.59 -0.36 8.17
C VAL A 40 6.20 0.47 9.39
N GLY A 41 5.88 -0.19 10.50
CA GLY A 41 5.63 0.47 11.79
C GLY A 41 4.40 1.40 11.78
N GLY A 42 3.42 1.14 10.92
CA GLY A 42 2.19 1.93 10.84
C GLY A 42 2.26 3.14 9.90
N ALA A 43 3.39 3.39 9.24
CA ALA A 43 3.63 4.64 8.52
C ALA A 43 2.76 4.81 7.25
N ILE A 44 2.64 3.76 6.43
CA ILE A 44 1.92 3.82 5.15
C ILE A 44 1.47 2.43 4.71
N SER A 45 0.39 2.35 3.91
CA SER A 45 0.08 1.17 3.10
C SER A 45 0.11 1.53 1.63
N ILE A 46 0.51 0.60 0.78
CA ILE A 46 0.46 0.75 -0.69
C ILE A 46 -0.50 -0.30 -1.23
N VAL A 47 -1.51 0.15 -1.96
CA VAL A 47 -2.52 -0.69 -2.61
C VAL A 47 -2.41 -0.48 -4.11
N GLU A 48 -2.51 -1.57 -4.86
CA GLU A 48 -2.67 -1.53 -6.31
C GLU A 48 -4.13 -1.85 -6.64
N ALA A 49 -4.78 -0.98 -7.41
CA ALA A 49 -6.17 -1.14 -7.80
C ALA A 49 -6.31 -1.33 -9.32
N ARG A 50 -7.20 -2.24 -9.71
CA ARG A 50 -7.67 -2.41 -11.09
C ARG A 50 -9.11 -1.95 -11.14
N VAL A 51 -9.33 -0.85 -11.83
CA VAL A 51 -10.64 -0.19 -11.93
C VAL A 51 -11.03 -0.11 -13.40
N PRO A 52 -12.24 -0.53 -13.79
CA PRO A 52 -12.72 -0.35 -15.15
C PRO A 52 -12.77 1.14 -15.53
N SER A 53 -12.66 1.44 -16.82
CA SER A 53 -12.73 2.82 -17.29
C SER A 53 -14.03 3.50 -16.85
N LEU A 54 -13.92 4.77 -16.42
CA LEU A 54 -15.03 5.60 -15.94
C LEU A 54 -15.70 5.09 -14.64
N MET A 55 -15.05 4.17 -13.93
CA MET A 55 -15.45 3.74 -12.59
C MET A 55 -14.49 4.30 -11.53
N GLY A 56 -14.91 4.22 -10.28
CA GLY A 56 -14.12 4.65 -9.13
C GLY A 56 -14.93 4.58 -7.85
N PRO A 57 -14.28 4.77 -6.70
CA PRO A 57 -14.95 4.73 -5.41
C PRO A 57 -16.05 5.80 -5.33
N PRO A 58 -17.16 5.54 -4.62
CA PRO A 58 -18.10 6.58 -4.24
C PRO A 58 -17.36 7.74 -3.57
N LYS A 59 -17.90 8.96 -3.71
CA LYS A 59 -17.37 10.13 -3.01
C LYS A 59 -17.32 9.86 -1.50
N HIS A 60 -16.15 9.99 -0.90
CA HIS A 60 -15.91 9.74 0.52
C HIS A 60 -14.88 10.72 1.09
N ILE A 61 -14.66 10.64 2.40
CA ILE A 61 -13.65 11.42 3.13
C ILE A 61 -12.82 10.51 4.01
N HIS A 62 -11.56 10.87 4.22
CA HIS A 62 -10.71 10.26 5.23
C HIS A 62 -10.54 11.23 6.40
N ASN A 63 -11.04 10.85 7.58
CA ASN A 63 -10.99 11.72 8.77
C ASN A 63 -9.58 11.80 9.40
N GLU A 64 -8.76 10.76 9.22
CA GLU A 64 -7.50 10.57 9.95
C GLU A 64 -6.32 10.23 9.03
N ARG A 65 -6.55 10.05 7.72
CA ARG A 65 -5.58 9.48 6.78
C ARG A 65 -5.56 10.29 5.50
N GLU A 66 -4.40 10.37 4.87
CA GLU A 66 -4.24 10.94 3.53
C GLU A 66 -4.14 9.80 2.51
N GLU A 67 -4.57 10.06 1.27
CA GLU A 67 -4.49 9.14 0.14
C GLU A 67 -3.96 9.88 -1.09
N THR A 68 -3.07 9.21 -1.83
CA THR A 68 -2.55 9.67 -3.12
C THR A 68 -2.57 8.52 -4.12
N PHE A 69 -2.79 8.83 -5.39
CA PHE A 69 -2.90 7.88 -6.51
C PHE A 69 -1.76 8.04 -7.51
#